data_AF-A0A528FQA2-F1
#
_entry.id   AF-A0A528FQA2-F1
#
_cell.length_a   1.000
_cell.length_b   1.000
_cell.length_c   1.000
_cell.angle_alpha   90.00
_cell.angle_beta   90.00
_cell.angle_gamma   90.00
#
_symmetry.space_group_name_H-M   'P 1'
#
loop_
_entity.id
_entity.type
_entity.pdbx_description
1 polymer ?
#
loop_
_entity_poly.entity_id
_entity_poly.type
_entity_poly.pdbx_seq_one_letter_code
_entity_poly.pdbx_strand_id
1 'polypeptide(L)'
;ADILDAVEKSLTRLNTDYLDLYQIHWPERDVPWGANPNRVGAVPMRADSAGADGETPIPETLAVFDELVKAGKIRHFGLSNESSW
;
A
#
# COMPACT_ATOMS: atom_id res chain seq x y z
N ALA A 1 2.67 -9.41 -3.59
CA ALA A 1 1.35 -10.06 -3.47
C ALA A 1 0.38 -9.28 -4.35
N ASP A 2 -0.57 -9.95 -5.01
CA ASP A 2 -1.53 -9.28 -5.90
C ASP A 2 -2.53 -8.43 -5.09
N ILE A 3 -2.67 -7.15 -5.45
CA ILE A 3 -3.52 -6.18 -4.76
C ILE A 3 -5.00 -6.61 -4.80
N LEU A 4 -5.47 -7.18 -5.92
CA LEU A 4 -6.87 -7.60 -6.07
C LEU A 4 -7.22 -8.73 -5.10
N ASP A 5 -6.38 -9.76 -5.05
CA ASP A 5 -6.51 -10.87 -4.12
C ASP A 5 -6.43 -10.41 -2.65
N ALA A 6 -5.55 -9.46 -2.35
CA ALA A 6 -5.43 -8.89 -1.01
C ALA A 6 -6.71 -8.13 -0.57
N VAL A 7 -7.36 -7.41 -1.48
CA VAL A 7 -8.63 -6.73 -1.20
C VAL A 7 -9.76 -7.74 -1.03
N GLU A 8 -9.91 -8.72 -1.91
CA GLU A 8 -10.95 -9.76 -1.80
C GLU A 8 -10.87 -10.53 -0.48
N LYS A 9 -9.66 -10.91 -0.08
CA LYS A 9 -9.43 -11.57 1.21
C LYS A 9 -9.79 -10.67 2.37
N SER A 10 -9.58 -9.36 2.25
CA SER A 10 -9.94 -8.39 3.30
C SER A 10 -11.45 -8.23 3.42
N LEU A 11 -12.14 -8.06 2.29
CA LEU A 11 -13.61 -8.00 2.22
C LEU A 11 -14.27 -9.25 2.83
N THR A 12 -13.77 -10.44 2.46
CA THR A 12 -14.24 -11.72 3.00
C THR A 12 -14.05 -11.79 4.52
N ARG A 13 -12.87 -11.42 5.03
CA ARG A 13 -12.56 -11.47 6.47
C ARG A 13 -13.37 -10.47 7.29
N LEU A 14 -13.66 -9.31 6.71
CA LEU A 14 -14.45 -8.26 7.36
C LEU A 14 -15.97 -8.46 7.17
N ASN A 15 -16.37 -9.43 6.35
CA ASN A 15 -17.76 -9.70 5.99
C ASN A 15 -18.49 -8.44 5.48
N THR A 16 -17.85 -7.76 4.54
CA THR A 16 -18.38 -6.56 3.88
C THR A 16 -18.04 -6.60 2.39
N ASP A 17 -18.81 -5.86 1.59
CA ASP A 17 -18.69 -5.72 0.15
C ASP A 17 -17.86 -4.51 -0.28
N TYR A 18 -17.57 -3.57 0.64
CA TYR A 18 -16.75 -2.40 0.36
C TYR A 18 -15.90 -1.95 1.55
N LEU A 19 -14.89 -1.12 1.26
CA LEU A 19 -14.10 -0.41 2.25
C LEU A 19 -14.17 1.09 1.99
N ASP A 20 -14.40 1.89 3.03
CA ASP A 20 -14.35 3.35 2.89
C ASP A 20 -12.93 3.84 2.58
N LEU A 21 -11.92 3.25 3.22
CA LEU A 21 -10.52 3.59 3.04
C LEU A 21 -9.64 2.33 2.98
N TYR A 22 -8.81 2.22 1.94
CA TYR A 22 -7.76 1.21 1.85
C TYR A 22 -6.38 1.88 1.76
N GLN A 23 -5.44 1.49 2.61
CA GLN A 23 -4.10 2.09 2.62
C GLN A 23 -3.04 1.11 2.10
N ILE A 24 -2.16 1.62 1.25
CA ILE A 24 -0.85 0.99 1.01
C ILE A 24 -0.11 1.04 2.34
N HIS A 25 0.09 -0.13 2.96
CA HIS A 25 0.57 -0.21 4.34
C HIS A 25 2.04 0.22 4.48
N TRP A 26 2.87 -0.17 3.52
CA TRP A 26 4.27 0.24 3.39
C TRP A 26 4.58 0.38 1.90
N PRO A 27 5.40 1.37 1.50
CA PRO A 27 5.94 1.40 0.15
C PRO A 27 6.80 0.16 -0.14
N GLU A 28 6.81 -0.23 -1.41
CA GLU A 28 7.77 -1.22 -1.93
C GLU A 28 9.19 -0.62 -2.02
N ARG A 29 9.26 0.71 -2.18
CA ARG A 29 10.50 1.49 -2.18
C ARG A 29 11.12 1.63 -0.81
N ASP A 30 12.44 1.74 -0.80
CA ASP A 30 13.18 2.08 0.42
C ASP A 30 12.93 3.54 0.80
N VAL A 31 12.14 3.74 1.85
CA VAL A 31 11.91 5.06 2.44
C VAL A 31 12.86 5.33 3.60
N PRO A 32 13.59 6.47 3.60
CA PRO A 32 14.52 6.82 4.66
C PRO A 32 13.80 7.27 5.95
N TRP A 33 14.59 7.60 6.97
CA TRP A 33 14.19 8.10 8.30
C TRP A 33 13.01 9.09 8.25
N GLY A 34 11.96 8.81 9.02
CA GLY A 34 10.85 9.75 9.27
C GLY A 34 9.50 9.38 8.67
N ALA A 35 9.41 8.35 7.83
CA ALA A 35 8.13 7.89 7.27
C ALA A 35 7.16 7.33 8.35
N ASN A 36 7.68 6.92 9.50
CA ASN A 36 6.89 6.59 10.69
C ASN A 36 7.31 7.51 11.85
N PRO A 37 6.43 8.42 12.32
CA PRO A 37 6.77 9.42 13.34
C PRO A 37 7.07 8.81 14.72
N ASN A 38 6.73 7.53 14.93
CA ASN A 38 6.98 6.82 16.18
C ASN A 38 8.29 6.00 16.15
N ARG A 39 9.04 6.00 15.04
CA ARG A 39 10.34 5.32 14.92
C ARG A 39 11.46 6.34 14.77
N VAL A 40 12.22 6.55 15.85
CA VAL A 40 13.40 7.43 15.90
C VAL A 40 14.66 6.56 15.80
N GLY A 41 15.44 6.71 14.73
CA GLY A 41 16.69 5.96 14.49
C GLY A 41 16.74 5.29 13.11
N ALA A 42 17.85 4.62 12.81
CA ALA A 42 18.00 3.86 11.57
C ALA A 42 17.00 2.70 11.55
N VAL A 43 16.10 2.70 10.56
CA VAL A 43 15.18 1.58 10.33
C VAL A 43 15.94 0.57 9.47
N PRO A 44 16.10 -0.69 9.91
CA PRO A 44 16.68 -1.71 9.05
C PRO A 44 15.81 -1.84 7.80
N MET A 45 16.46 -2.01 6.65
CA MET A 45 15.78 -2.24 5.38
C MET A 45 14.80 -3.41 5.56
N ARG A 46 13.58 -3.25 5.03
CA ARG A 46 12.60 -4.33 5.13
C ARG A 46 13.16 -5.54 4.38
N ALA A 47 13.06 -6.71 4.99
CA ALA A 47 13.54 -7.96 4.40
C ALA A 47 12.82 -8.30 3.08
N ASP A 48 11.66 -7.69 2.84
CA ASP A 48 10.85 -7.81 1.64
C ASP A 48 10.82 -6.53 0.77
N SER A 49 11.69 -5.55 1.03
CA SER A 49 11.91 -4.44 0.10
C SER A 49 12.41 -5.00 -1.23
N ALA A 50 11.79 -4.61 -2.34
CA ALA A 50 12.25 -5.01 -3.66
C ALA A 50 13.58 -4.34 -4.06
N GLY A 51 13.97 -3.28 -3.34
CA GLY A 51 15.09 -2.41 -3.68
C GLY A 51 14.80 -1.63 -4.97
N ALA A 52 15.69 -0.68 -5.30
CA ALA A 52 15.46 0.27 -6.41
C ALA A 52 15.18 -0.38 -7.78
N ASP A 53 15.64 -1.61 -8.01
CA ASP A 53 15.53 -2.31 -9.30
C ASP A 53 14.29 -3.21 -9.42
N GLY A 54 13.57 -3.45 -8.31
CA GLY A 54 12.44 -4.39 -8.25
C GLY A 54 11.08 -3.76 -7.98
N GLU A 55 11.02 -2.44 -7.83
CA GLU A 55 9.79 -1.72 -7.48
C GLU A 55 8.78 -1.69 -8.62
N THR A 56 7.52 -1.96 -8.28
CA THR A 56 6.39 -1.71 -9.17
C THR A 56 6.23 -0.20 -9.37
N PRO A 57 6.20 0.31 -10.61
CA PRO A 57 5.98 1.73 -10.85
C PRO A 57 4.69 2.23 -10.18
N ILE A 58 4.77 3.40 -9.54
CA ILE A 58 3.61 4.01 -8.86
C ILE A 58 2.38 4.10 -9.78
N PRO A 59 2.47 4.52 -11.06
CA PRO A 59 1.30 4.59 -11.94
C PRO A 59 0.62 3.23 -12.16
N GLU A 60 1.38 2.14 -12.17
CA GLU A 60 0.85 0.79 -12.33
C GLU A 60 0.06 0.38 -11.08
N THR A 61 0.63 0.64 -9.89
CA THR A 61 -0.08 0.43 -8.62
C THR A 61 -1.36 1.26 -8.57
N LEU A 62 -1.30 2.54 -8.93
CA LEU A 62 -2.44 3.44 -8.94
C LEU A 62 -3.53 3.04 -9.95
N ALA A 63 -3.16 2.44 -11.08
CA ALA A 63 -4.13 1.93 -12.05
C ALA A 63 -5.00 0.82 -11.44
N VAL A 64 -4.41 -0.09 -10.66
CA VAL A 64 -5.15 -1.14 -9.95
C VAL A 64 -6.08 -0.54 -8.89
N PHE A 65 -5.62 0.48 -8.15
CA PHE A 65 -6.45 1.19 -7.19
C PHE A 65 -7.64 1.91 -7.85
N ASP A 66 -7.43 2.51 -9.02
CA ASP A 66 -8.50 3.13 -9.80
C ASP A 66 -9.55 2.11 -10.26
N GLU A 67 -9.13 0.90 -10.69
CA GLU A 67 -10.05 -0.19 -11.00
C GLU A 67 -10.88 -0.63 -9.78
N LEU A 68 -10.25 -0.73 -8.61
CA LEU A 68 -10.94 -1.08 -7.36
C LEU A 68 -11.96 -0.01 -6.93
N VAL A 69 -11.65 1.27 -7.14
CA VAL A 69 -12.59 2.38 -6.91
C VAL A 69 -13.76 2.29 -7.88
N LYS A 70 -13.48 2.12 -9.18
CA LYS A 70 -14.52 1.97 -10.22
C LYS A 70 -15.42 0.76 -9.98
N ALA A 71 -14.86 -0.34 -9.45
CA ALA A 71 -15.60 -1.53 -9.06
C ALA A 71 -16.44 -1.34 -7.79
N GLY A 72 -16.29 -0.22 -7.06
CA GLY A 72 -17.02 0.05 -5.82
C GLY A 72 -16.52 -0.70 -4.59
N LYS A 73 -15.42 -1.46 -4.72
CA LYS A 73 -14.84 -2.26 -3.63
C LYS A 73 -14.12 -1.41 -2.60
N ILE A 74 -13.59 -0.26 -3.02
CA ILE A 74 -13.01 0.75 -2.15
C ILE A 74 -13.56 2.12 -2.54
N ARG A 75 -13.80 3.02 -1.57
CA ARG A 75 -14.23 4.40 -1.87
C ARG A 75 -13.05 5.36 -2.00
N HIS A 76 -12.09 5.21 -1.11
CA HIS A 76 -10.88 6.01 -1.08
C HIS A 76 -9.67 5.12 -0.84
N PHE A 77 -8.50 5.56 -1.31
CA PHE A 77 -7.23 4.95 -0.97
C PHE A 77 -6.24 5.98 -0.42
N GLY A 78 -5.24 5.49 0.30
CA GLY A 78 -4.21 6.34 0.90
C GLY A 78 -2.89 5.63 1.07
N LEU A 79 -1.93 6.35 1.61
CA LEU A 79 -0.58 5.86 1.89
C LEU A 79 -0.37 5.77 3.40
N SER A 80 0.41 4.80 3.84
CA SER A 80 0.85 4.63 5.21
C SER A 80 2.36 4.36 5.20
N ASN A 81 3.06 4.93 6.17
CA ASN A 81 4.52 4.85 6.29
C ASN A 81 5.29 5.27 5.02
N GLU A 82 4.77 6.26 4.29
CA GLU A 82 5.36 6.81 3.08
C GLU A 82 6.09 8.13 3.36
N SER A 83 7.07 8.46 2.53
CA SER A 83 7.79 9.75 2.53
C SER A 83 7.22 10.69 1.46
N SER A 84 7.20 12.00 1.76
CA SER A 84 6.89 13.04 0.77
C SER A 84 8.07 13.35 -0.19
N TRP A 85 9.23 12.78 0.13
CA TRP A 85 10.49 12.88 -0.62
C TRP A 85 10.85 11.55 -1.26
#